data_AF-A0A9D1E830-F1
#
_entry.id   AF-A0A9D1E830-F1
#
_cell.length_a   1.000
_cell.length_b   1.000
_cell.length_c   1.000
_cell.angle_alpha   90.00
_cell.angle_beta   90.00
_cell.angle_gamma   90.00
#
_symmetry.space_group_name_H-M   'P 1'
#
loop_
_entity.id
_entity.type
_entity.pdbx_description
1 polymer ?
#
loop_
_entity_poly.entity_id
_entity_poly.type
_entity_poly.pdbx_seq_one_letter_code
_entity_poly.pdbx_strand_id
1 'polypeptide(L)'
;MIKNECAFHGESLAGAGSSGLEESYQGLITAVIRQAVKDYVSVLLRLFSCPAGKKKAALEMEKAELEVFFHSDWFHTLTDMDGERLLLSARRLAMEKAKEAIRRKQKKKFKDMGETTMRR
;
A
#
# COMPACT_ATOMS: atom_id res chain seq x y z
N MET A 1 25.84 -21.66 -63.09
CA MET A 1 25.07 -20.41 -63.01
C MET A 1 23.90 -20.67 -62.06
N ILE A 2 23.72 -20.10 -60.89
CA ILE A 2 24.38 -19.04 -60.11
C ILE A 2 24.28 -19.53 -58.65
N LYS A 3 25.41 -19.64 -57.96
CA LYS A 3 25.44 -19.67 -56.49
C LYS A 3 25.22 -18.23 -56.06
N ASN A 4 24.26 -17.95 -55.18
CA ASN A 4 24.22 -16.74 -54.37
C ASN A 4 23.37 -17.03 -53.14
N GLU A 5 24.03 -17.68 -52.19
CA GLU A 5 23.64 -17.77 -50.80
C GLU A 5 23.93 -16.38 -50.19
N CYS A 6 22.91 -15.55 -50.02
CA CYS A 6 23.02 -14.32 -49.24
C CYS A 6 22.32 -14.55 -47.90
N ALA A 7 23.14 -14.97 -46.93
CA ALA A 7 22.88 -14.78 -45.52
C ALA A 7 22.71 -13.28 -45.26
N PHE A 8 21.50 -12.87 -44.88
CA PHE A 8 21.33 -11.65 -44.12
C PHE A 8 20.80 -12.05 -42.75
N HIS A 9 21.69 -11.89 -41.78
CA HIS A 9 21.41 -12.03 -40.36
C HIS A 9 20.17 -11.23 -40.03
N GLY A 10 19.07 -11.93 -39.75
CA GLY A 10 17.92 -11.35 -39.07
C GLY A 10 18.42 -10.75 -37.76
N GLU A 11 18.35 -9.44 -37.70
CA GLU A 11 18.87 -8.59 -36.65
C GLU A 11 18.39 -9.09 -35.28
N SER A 12 19.32 -9.62 -34.49
CA SER A 12 19.17 -9.60 -33.04
C SER A 12 19.33 -8.16 -32.60
N LEU A 13 18.26 -7.37 -32.76
CA LEU A 13 18.12 -6.10 -32.06
C LEU A 13 17.82 -6.44 -30.60
N ALA A 14 18.88 -6.82 -29.90
CA ALA A 14 19.01 -6.59 -28.48
C ALA A 14 18.93 -5.06 -28.26
N GLY A 15 17.70 -4.54 -28.23
CA GLY A 15 17.37 -3.19 -27.82
C GLY A 15 17.58 -3.01 -26.33
N ALA A 16 18.83 -3.16 -25.89
CA ALA A 16 19.31 -2.69 -24.60
C ALA A 16 19.34 -1.15 -24.66
N GLY A 17 18.20 -0.51 -24.41
CA GLY A 17 18.12 0.95 -24.57
C GLY A 17 16.88 1.64 -24.00
N SER A 18 16.05 0.98 -23.19
CA SER A 18 14.89 1.62 -22.56
C SER A 18 14.67 1.26 -21.09
N SER A 19 15.64 0.60 -20.43
CA SER A 19 15.43 -0.01 -19.11
C SER A 19 15.53 0.96 -17.93
N GLY A 20 16.46 1.92 -17.93
CA GLY A 20 16.70 2.73 -16.72
C GLY A 20 15.60 3.74 -16.34
N LEU A 21 15.05 4.46 -17.32
CA LEU A 21 14.05 5.49 -17.06
C LEU A 21 12.68 4.89 -16.74
N GLU A 22 12.23 3.91 -17.52
CA GLU A 22 10.97 3.21 -17.27
C GLU A 22 10.98 2.52 -15.90
N GLU A 23 12.08 1.86 -15.52
CA GLU A 23 12.26 1.29 -14.18
C GLU A 23 12.24 2.35 -13.08
N SER A 24 12.81 3.54 -13.33
CA SER A 24 12.81 4.64 -12.35
C SER A 24 11.41 5.26 -12.16
N TYR A 25 10.66 5.47 -13.24
CA TYR A 25 9.28 5.97 -13.18
C TYR A 25 8.37 4.93 -12.53
N GLN A 26 8.51 3.66 -12.90
CA GLN A 26 7.73 2.59 -12.30
C GLN A 26 8.06 2.40 -10.81
N GLY A 27 9.33 2.56 -10.44
CA GLY A 27 9.77 2.59 -9.05
C GLY A 27 9.15 3.73 -8.26
N LEU A 28 9.06 4.93 -8.85
CA LEU A 28 8.41 6.09 -8.24
C LEU A 28 6.91 5.87 -8.07
N ILE A 29 6.20 5.42 -9.11
CA ILE A 29 4.76 5.11 -9.07
C ILE A 29 4.49 4.10 -7.95
N THR A 30 5.25 3.02 -7.91
CA THR A 30 5.14 1.99 -6.87
C THR A 30 5.39 2.57 -5.48
N ALA A 31 6.38 3.45 -5.32
CA ALA A 31 6.69 4.08 -4.03
C ALA A 31 5.53 4.97 -3.55
N VAL A 32 4.94 5.78 -4.44
CA VAL A 32 3.79 6.64 -4.14
C VAL A 32 2.58 5.81 -3.71
N ILE A 33 2.24 4.75 -4.47
CA ILE A 33 1.12 3.87 -4.15
C ILE A 33 1.34 3.18 -2.80
N ARG A 34 2.54 2.64 -2.56
CA ARG A 34 2.88 2.01 -1.26
C ARG A 34 2.76 2.99 -0.11
N GLN A 35 3.10 4.26 -0.31
CA GLN A 35 2.98 5.29 0.70
C GLN A 35 1.51 5.63 0.96
N ALA A 36 0.71 5.86 -0.07
CA ALA A 36 -0.73 6.13 0.05
C ALA A 36 -1.47 5.00 0.80
N VAL A 37 -1.12 3.74 0.54
CA VAL A 37 -1.69 2.59 1.27
C VAL A 37 -1.32 2.62 2.76
N LYS A 38 -0.08 2.97 3.10
CA LYS A 38 0.35 3.12 4.50
C LYS A 38 -0.41 4.23 5.20
N ASP A 39 -0.60 5.35 4.52
CA ASP A 39 -1.31 6.51 5.07
C ASP A 39 -2.78 6.17 5.30
N TYR A 40 -3.43 5.48 4.36
CA TYR A 40 -4.81 4.99 4.53
C TYR A 40 -4.95 4.05 5.73
N VAL A 41 -4.06 3.06 5.88
CA VAL A 41 -4.07 2.15 7.04
C VAL A 41 -3.85 2.93 8.35
N SER A 42 -2.97 3.93 8.34
CA SER A 42 -2.68 4.78 9.50
C SER A 42 -3.91 5.59 9.93
N VAL A 43 -4.61 6.21 8.97
CA VAL A 43 -5.86 6.94 9.20
C VAL A 43 -6.93 6.02 9.78
N LEU A 44 -7.12 4.83 9.20
CA LEU A 44 -8.08 3.85 9.71
C LEU A 44 -7.77 3.40 11.15
N LEU A 45 -6.50 3.14 11.48
CA LEU A 45 -6.10 2.78 12.85
C LEU A 45 -6.42 3.90 13.85
N ARG A 46 -6.24 5.16 13.44
CA ARG A 46 -6.61 6.32 14.26
C ARG A 46 -8.12 6.43 14.41
N LEU A 47 -8.89 6.21 13.34
CA LEU A 47 -10.36 6.19 13.38
C LEU A 47 -10.91 5.07 14.27
N PHE A 48 -10.32 3.87 14.24
CA PHE A 48 -10.70 2.76 15.13
C PHE A 48 -10.44 3.05 16.60
N SER A 49 -9.55 3.99 16.91
CA SER A 49 -9.30 4.44 18.28
C SER A 49 -10.39 5.39 18.82
N CYS A 50 -11.50 5.56 18.09
CA CYS A 50 -12.64 6.42 18.42
C CYS A 50 -12.25 7.86 18.78
N PRO A 51 -11.62 8.60 17.85
CA PRO A 51 -11.29 10.01 18.04
C PRO A 51 -12.59 10.85 18.08
N ALA A 52 -12.61 11.92 18.87
CA ALA A 52 -13.77 12.79 19.03
C ALA A 52 -13.55 14.20 18.43
N GLY A 53 -14.66 14.85 18.07
CA GLY A 53 -14.68 16.25 17.61
C GLY A 53 -13.90 16.49 16.31
N LYS A 54 -13.18 17.63 16.25
CA LYS A 54 -12.46 18.09 15.05
C LYS A 54 -11.45 17.07 14.51
N LYS A 55 -10.85 16.26 15.39
CA LYS A 55 -9.88 15.21 14.98
C LYS A 55 -10.53 14.11 14.16
N LYS A 56 -11.77 13.72 14.48
CA LYS A 56 -12.52 12.72 13.71
C LYS A 56 -12.81 13.24 12.30
N ALA A 57 -13.32 14.47 12.20
CA ALA A 57 -13.65 15.08 10.92
C ALA A 57 -12.41 15.19 10.00
N ALA A 58 -11.26 15.59 10.55
CA ALA A 58 -10.01 15.65 9.79
C ALA A 58 -9.58 14.27 9.26
N LEU A 59 -9.70 13.22 10.08
CA LEU A 59 -9.34 11.86 9.67
C LEU A 59 -10.33 11.27 8.64
N GLU A 60 -11.62 11.58 8.75
CA GLU A 60 -12.61 11.17 7.74
C GLU A 60 -12.37 11.87 6.39
N MET A 61 -11.95 13.14 6.43
CA MET A 61 -11.57 13.89 5.24
C MET A 61 -10.31 13.31 4.58
N GLU A 62 -9.26 13.06 5.36
CA GLU A 62 -8.03 12.41 4.88
C GLU A 62 -8.31 11.02 4.30
N LYS A 63 -9.20 10.24 4.95
CA LYS A 63 -9.69 8.95 4.41
C LYS A 63 -10.38 9.13 3.06
N ALA A 64 -11.28 10.10 2.93
CA ALA A 64 -12.02 10.34 1.70
C ALA A 64 -11.11 10.80 0.55
N GLU A 65 -10.13 11.67 0.83
CA GLU A 65 -9.13 12.10 -0.16
C GLU A 65 -8.31 10.92 -0.69
N LEU A 66 -7.92 10.00 0.19
CA LEU A 66 -7.23 8.77 -0.20
C LEU A 66 -8.13 7.83 -1.01
N GLU A 67 -9.40 7.69 -0.65
CA GLU A 67 -10.37 6.90 -1.43
C GLU A 67 -10.54 7.48 -2.84
N VAL A 68 -10.68 8.80 -2.97
CA VAL A 68 -10.71 9.51 -4.27
C VAL A 68 -9.41 9.30 -5.05
N PHE A 69 -8.26 9.34 -4.39
CA PHE A 69 -6.97 9.09 -5.05
C PHE A 69 -6.92 7.69 -5.69
N PHE A 70 -7.33 6.64 -4.99
CA PHE A 70 -7.33 5.28 -5.53
C PHE A 70 -8.41 5.03 -6.59
N HIS A 71 -9.48 5.83 -6.61
CA HIS A 71 -10.50 5.79 -7.67
C HIS A 71 -10.24 6.76 -8.82
N SER A 72 -9.22 7.61 -8.73
CA SER A 72 -8.95 8.64 -9.72
C SER A 72 -8.47 8.04 -11.05
N ASP A 73 -8.77 8.73 -12.14
CA ASP A 73 -8.28 8.37 -13.49
C ASP A 73 -6.75 8.33 -13.56
N TRP A 74 -6.08 9.16 -12.75
CA TRP A 74 -4.62 9.16 -12.64
C TRP A 74 -4.09 7.81 -12.14
N PHE A 75 -4.72 7.20 -11.13
CA PHE A 75 -4.34 5.88 -10.63
C PHE A 75 -4.55 4.78 -11.68
N HIS A 76 -5.67 4.84 -12.41
CA HIS A 76 -5.99 3.90 -13.49
C HIS A 76 -5.07 4.06 -14.70
N THR A 77 -4.58 5.28 -14.96
CA THR A 77 -3.64 5.55 -16.05
C THR A 77 -2.24 5.01 -15.73
N LEU A 78 -1.84 5.04 -14.45
CA LEU A 78 -0.50 4.61 -14.02
C LEU A 78 -0.42 3.11 -13.71
N THR A 79 -1.54 2.47 -13.38
CA THR A 79 -1.56 1.06 -13.00
C THR A 79 -2.83 0.36 -13.47
N ASP A 80 -2.68 -0.87 -13.96
CA ASP A 80 -3.80 -1.78 -14.26
C ASP A 80 -4.41 -2.41 -12.99
N MET A 81 -4.09 -1.87 -11.81
CA MET A 81 -4.55 -2.41 -10.54
C MET A 81 -5.95 -1.88 -10.21
N ASP A 82 -6.79 -2.74 -9.65
CA ASP A 82 -8.09 -2.33 -9.13
C ASP A 82 -7.92 -1.63 -7.76
N GLY A 83 -8.11 -0.30 -7.76
CA GLY A 83 -8.00 0.55 -6.57
C GLY A 83 -8.99 0.18 -5.47
N GLU A 84 -10.19 -0.31 -5.82
CA GLU A 84 -11.20 -0.74 -4.84
C GLU A 84 -10.74 -2.01 -4.11
N ARG A 85 -10.18 -2.98 -4.86
CA ARG A 85 -9.61 -4.19 -4.24
C ARG A 85 -8.43 -3.88 -3.32
N LEU A 86 -7.64 -2.86 -3.66
CA LEU A 86 -6.54 -2.39 -2.82
C LEU A 86 -7.06 -1.77 -1.51
N LEU A 87 -8.06 -0.90 -1.60
CA LEU A 87 -8.73 -0.30 -0.44
C LEU A 87 -9.36 -1.34 0.49
N LEU A 88 -10.07 -2.33 -0.06
CA LEU A 88 -10.65 -3.44 0.71
C LEU A 88 -9.58 -4.23 1.48
N SER A 89 -8.46 -4.51 0.81
CA SER A 89 -7.33 -5.21 1.41
C SER A 89 -6.66 -4.38 2.51
N ALA A 90 -6.48 -3.09 2.28
CA ALA A 90 -5.93 -2.15 3.26
C ALA A 90 -6.83 -2.01 4.49
N ARG A 91 -8.16 -1.92 4.30
CA ARG A 91 -9.14 -1.89 5.41
C ARG A 91 -9.08 -3.17 6.24
N ARG A 92 -9.00 -4.34 5.59
CA ARG A 92 -8.83 -5.63 6.28
C ARG A 92 -7.55 -5.65 7.12
N LEU A 93 -6.43 -5.21 6.54
CA LEU A 93 -5.15 -5.14 7.23
C LEU A 93 -5.20 -4.20 8.45
N ALA A 94 -5.82 -3.02 8.31
CA ALA A 94 -5.99 -2.07 9.39
C ALA A 94 -6.81 -2.68 10.55
N MET A 95 -7.89 -3.41 10.23
CA MET A 95 -8.73 -4.08 11.22
C MET A 95 -7.95 -5.16 11.99
N GLU A 96 -7.17 -6.00 11.30
CA GLU A 96 -6.34 -7.02 11.95
C GLU A 96 -5.28 -6.41 12.86
N LYS A 97 -4.61 -5.33 12.41
CA LYS A 97 -3.65 -4.59 13.25
C LYS A 97 -4.31 -3.99 14.49
N ALA A 98 -5.53 -3.47 14.36
CA ALA A 98 -6.28 -2.95 15.50
C ALA A 98 -6.64 -4.05 16.52
N LYS A 99 -7.15 -5.20 16.05
CA LYS A 99 -7.43 -6.38 16.89
C LYS A 99 -6.17 -6.86 17.62
N GLU A 100 -5.05 -6.96 16.92
CA GLU A 100 -3.79 -7.39 17.49
C GLU A 100 -3.28 -6.41 18.56
N ALA A 101 -3.44 -5.09 18.33
CA ALA A 101 -3.09 -4.07 19.32
C ALA A 101 -3.94 -4.19 20.60
N ILE A 102 -5.24 -4.48 20.47
CA ILE A 102 -6.12 -4.73 21.62
C ILE A 102 -5.67 -5.99 22.38
N ARG A 103 -5.40 -7.09 21.66
CA ARG A 103 -4.91 -8.35 22.25
C ARG A 103 -3.59 -8.16 23.01
N ARG A 104 -2.64 -7.40 22.44
CA ARG A 104 -1.36 -7.05 23.10
C ARG A 104 -1.60 -6.29 24.41
N LYS A 105 -2.49 -5.29 24.40
CA LYS A 105 -2.85 -4.53 25.60
C LYS A 105 -3.48 -5.40 26.68
N GLN A 106 -4.38 -6.31 26.31
CA GLN A 106 -5.02 -7.24 27.25
C GLN A 106 -4.02 -8.22 27.88
N LYS A 107 -3.14 -8.84 27.06
CA LYS A 107 -2.10 -9.74 27.56
C LYS A 107 -1.15 -9.04 28.54
N LYS A 108 -0.76 -7.79 28.23
CA LYS A 108 0.06 -6.98 29.13
C LYS A 108 -0.68 -6.69 30.44
N LYS A 109 -1.93 -6.24 30.40
CA LYS A 109 -2.73 -6.00 31.61
C LYS A 109 -2.85 -7.24 32.50
N PHE A 110 -3.06 -8.41 31.90
CA PHE A 110 -3.14 -9.67 32.65
C PHE A 110 -1.81 -10.02 33.35
N LYS A 111 -0.69 -9.83 32.66
CA LYS A 111 0.65 -10.04 33.24
C LYS A 111 0.92 -9.07 34.39
N ASP A 112 0.68 -7.77 34.18
CA ASP A 112 0.91 -6.73 35.18
C ASP A 112 0.02 -6.93 36.43
N MET A 113 -1.23 -7.38 36.25
CA MET A 113 -2.15 -7.74 37.34
C MET A 113 -1.63 -8.95 38.15
N GLY A 114 -1.11 -9.98 37.47
CA GLY A 114 -0.53 -11.16 38.12
C GLY A 114 0.71 -10.81 38.95
N GLU A 115 1.61 -9.99 38.40
CA GLU A 115 2.80 -9.51 39.10
C GLU A 115 2.45 -8.63 40.32
N THR A 116 1.40 -7.81 40.20
CA THR A 116 0.92 -6.96 41.31
C THR A 116 0.28 -7.78 42.42
N THR A 117 -0.47 -8.84 42.07
CA THR A 117 -1.14 -9.72 43.04
C THR A 117 -0.14 -10.55 43.85
N MET A 118 0.99 -10.96 43.25
CA MET A 118 2.03 -11.75 43.91
C MET A 118 2.99 -10.94 44.80
N ARG A 119 2.89 -9.60 44.79
CA ARG A 119 3.73 -8.70 45.60
C ARG A 119 3.05 -8.23 46.90
N ARG A 120 1.82 -8.67 47.17
CA ARG A 120 1.08 -8.42 48.43
C ARG A 120 1.10 -9.66 49.30
#